data_AF-A0A1H2K4D6-F1
#
_entry.id   AF-A0A1H2K4D6-F1
#
_cell.length_a   1.000
_cell.length_b   1.000
_cell.length_c   1.000
_cell.angle_alpha   90.00
_cell.angle_beta   90.00
_cell.angle_gamma   90.00
#
_symmetry.space_group_name_H-M   'P 1'
#
loop_
_entity.id
_entity.type
_entity.pdbx_description
1 polymer ?
#
loop_
_entity_poly.entity_id
_entity_poly.type
_entity_poly.pdbx_seq_one_letter_code
_entity_poly.pdbx_strand_id
1 'polypeptide(L)'
;MIGMRGKTLKEKYHLYLDDMDKVISECYRILKPERFCTIIIGTNDSQLSKALKIPRNEVSGLNEIIKKIGLSKGFSHVRSLPRQIVGMANTMRQEYIVILQKKNGEK
;
A
#
# COMPACT_ATOMS: atom_id res chain seq x y z
N MET A 1 -9.99 -8.01 -8.17
CA MET A 1 -9.52 -7.55 -6.83
C MET A 1 -8.07 -7.97 -6.64
N ILE A 2 -7.24 -7.09 -6.08
CA ILE A 2 -5.81 -7.32 -5.82
C ILE A 2 -5.64 -8.39 -4.73
N GLY A 3 -4.78 -9.38 -4.95
CA GLY A 3 -4.41 -10.41 -3.97
C GLY A 3 -5.48 -11.46 -3.63
N MET A 4 -6.69 -11.37 -4.17
CA MET A 4 -7.82 -12.22 -3.76
C MET A 4 -7.80 -13.65 -4.31
N ARG A 5 -6.83 -14.01 -5.17
CA ARG A 5 -6.73 -15.34 -5.80
C ARG A 5 -6.17 -16.44 -4.88
N GLY A 6 -5.67 -16.08 -3.68
CA GLY A 6 -5.15 -17.04 -2.71
C GLY A 6 -6.25 -17.80 -1.97
N LYS A 7 -5.94 -19.01 -1.49
CA LYS A 7 -6.86 -19.83 -0.69
C LYS A 7 -6.76 -19.47 0.79
N THR A 8 -5.54 -19.28 1.30
CA THR A 8 -5.27 -18.90 2.70
C THR A 8 -5.07 -17.40 2.86
N LEU A 9 -5.23 -16.87 4.08
CA LEU A 9 -4.99 -15.44 4.35
C LEU A 9 -3.52 -15.06 4.11
N LYS A 10 -2.60 -15.97 4.45
CA LYS A 10 -1.16 -15.81 4.17
C LYS A 10 -0.91 -15.75 2.67
N GLU A 11 -1.47 -16.66 1.88
CA GLU A 11 -1.34 -16.60 0.41
C GLU A 11 -1.91 -15.30 -0.15
N LYS A 12 -3.13 -14.92 0.26
CA LYS A 12 -3.75 -13.65 -0.18
C LYS A 12 -2.86 -12.44 0.11
N TYR A 13 -2.18 -12.42 1.25
CA TYR A 13 -1.22 -11.38 1.58
C TYR A 13 -0.02 -11.35 0.62
N HIS A 14 0.65 -12.48 0.37
CA HIS A 14 1.80 -12.51 -0.55
C HIS A 14 1.38 -12.12 -1.97
N LEU A 15 0.25 -12.64 -2.45
CA LEU A 15 -0.30 -12.33 -3.76
C LEU A 15 -0.71 -10.85 -3.86
N TYR A 16 -1.17 -10.24 -2.76
CA TYR A 16 -1.42 -8.81 -2.68
C TYR A 16 -0.12 -8.02 -2.87
N LEU A 17 0.98 -8.42 -2.22
CA LEU A 17 2.28 -7.77 -2.39
C LEU A 17 2.76 -7.88 -3.84
N ASP A 18 2.69 -9.07 -4.45
CA ASP A 18 3.11 -9.30 -5.83
C ASP A 18 2.30 -8.46 -6.83
N ASP A 19 0.99 -8.36 -6.60
CA ASP A 19 0.11 -7.56 -7.45
C ASP A 19 0.41 -6.06 -7.28
N MET A 20 0.60 -5.59 -6.05
CA MET A 20 0.92 -4.19 -5.77
C MET A 20 2.28 -3.80 -6.32
N ASP A 21 3.26 -4.69 -6.28
CA ASP A 21 4.57 -4.49 -6.92
C ASP A 21 4.42 -4.19 -8.42
N LYS A 22 3.62 -5.01 -9.12
CA LYS A 22 3.32 -4.83 -10.55
C LYS A 22 2.53 -3.56 -10.82
N VAL A 23 1.47 -3.30 -10.05
CA VAL A 23 0.63 -2.10 -10.20
C VAL A 23 1.48 -0.83 -10.06
N ILE A 24 2.29 -0.76 -9.01
CA ILE A 24 3.11 0.43 -8.73
C ILE A 24 4.23 0.56 -9.78
N SER A 25 4.83 -0.55 -10.23
CA SER A 25 5.79 -0.55 -11.34
C SER A 25 5.19 0.03 -12.61
N GLU A 26 3.97 -0.39 -12.97
CA GLU A 26 3.29 0.14 -14.16
C GLU A 26 2.90 1.60 -13.99
N CYS A 27 2.43 2.02 -12.80
CA CYS A 27 2.21 3.42 -12.49
C CYS A 27 3.49 4.25 -12.73
N TYR A 28 4.63 3.80 -12.20
CA TYR A 28 5.90 4.48 -12.39
C TYR A 28 6.29 4.58 -13.87
N ARG A 29 6.12 3.49 -14.62
CA ARG A 29 6.43 3.43 -16.06
C ARG A 29 5.65 4.47 -16.86
N ILE A 30 4.34 4.61 -16.61
CA ILE A 30 3.46 5.49 -17.40
C ILE A 30 3.45 6.96 -16.92
N LEU A 31 3.74 7.21 -15.65
CA LEU A 31 3.72 8.57 -15.11
C LEU A 31 4.80 9.42 -15.77
N LYS A 32 4.45 10.64 -16.16
CA LYS A 32 5.44 11.65 -16.54
C LYS A 32 6.27 12.06 -15.32
N PRO A 33 7.52 12.51 -15.51
CA PRO A 33 8.29 13.12 -14.42
C PRO A 33 7.49 14.19 -13.67
N GLU A 34 7.77 14.32 -12.38
CA GLU A 34 7.19 15.27 -11.43
C GLU A 34 5.69 15.07 -11.17
N ARG A 35 5.07 14.01 -11.71
CA ARG A 35 3.67 13.67 -11.46
C ARG A 35 3.51 12.73 -10.28
N PHE A 36 2.32 12.79 -9.68
CA PHE A 36 1.98 12.05 -8.46
C PHE A 36 1.28 10.73 -8.76
N CYS A 37 1.64 9.70 -7.99
CA CYS A 37 0.86 8.47 -7.83
C CYS A 37 0.24 8.51 -6.43
N THR A 38 -1.09 8.62 -6.35
CA THR A 38 -1.82 8.66 -5.08
C THR A 38 -2.55 7.34 -4.87
N ILE A 39 -2.27 6.67 -3.77
CA ILE A 39 -2.86 5.38 -3.41
C ILE A 39 -3.63 5.56 -2.11
N ILE A 40 -4.94 5.28 -2.14
CA ILE A 40 -5.80 5.24 -0.95
C ILE A 40 -5.87 3.81 -0.47
N ILE A 41 -5.52 3.58 0.80
CA ILE A 41 -5.40 2.23 1.34
C ILE A 41 -5.98 2.12 2.75
N GLY A 42 -6.88 1.15 2.94
CA GLY A 42 -7.48 0.86 4.24
C GLY A 42 -6.52 0.16 5.20
N THR A 43 -6.70 0.40 6.50
CA THR A 43 -6.00 -0.36 7.56
C THR A 43 -6.57 -1.77 7.70
N ASN A 44 -5.70 -2.76 7.86
CA ASN A 44 -6.11 -4.17 7.99
C ASN A 44 -5.22 -4.95 8.98
N ASP A 45 -4.72 -4.29 10.03
CA ASP A 45 -3.72 -4.86 10.96
C ASP A 45 -4.19 -6.18 11.59
N SER A 46 -5.49 -6.34 11.83
CA SER A 46 -6.07 -7.59 12.37
C SER A 46 -5.91 -8.76 11.39
N GLN A 47 -6.19 -8.52 10.09
CA GLN A 47 -5.99 -9.51 9.04
C GLN A 47 -4.50 -9.82 8.86
N LEU A 48 -3.65 -8.79 8.84
CA LEU A 48 -2.20 -8.96 8.70
C LEU A 48 -1.58 -9.71 9.87
N SER A 49 -1.94 -9.38 11.12
CA SER A 49 -1.51 -10.08 12.32
C SER A 49 -1.80 -11.58 12.22
N LYS A 50 -3.02 -11.95 11.79
CA LYS A 50 -3.40 -13.35 11.56
C LYS A 50 -2.63 -14.00 10.41
N ALA A 51 -2.41 -13.27 9.31
CA ALA A 51 -1.68 -13.77 8.14
C ALA A 51 -0.20 -14.07 8.44
N LEU A 52 0.42 -13.17 9.21
CA LEU A 52 1.85 -13.17 9.53
C LEU A 52 2.18 -13.91 10.83
N LYS A 53 1.16 -14.21 11.66
CA LYS A 53 1.31 -14.80 13.00
C LYS A 53 2.18 -13.94 13.93
N ILE A 54 2.02 -12.62 13.87
CA ILE A 54 2.70 -11.65 14.73
C ILE A 54 1.68 -10.80 15.50
N PRO A 55 2.03 -10.24 16.68
CA PRO A 55 1.18 -9.31 17.41
C PRO A 55 0.76 -8.10 16.58
N ARG A 56 -0.46 -7.59 16.79
CA ARG A 56 -1.02 -6.46 16.00
C ARG A 56 -0.17 -5.19 16.07
N ASN A 57 0.44 -4.91 17.22
CA ASN A 57 1.33 -3.77 17.45
C ASN A 57 2.69 -3.89 16.73
N GLU A 58 3.04 -5.09 16.23
CA GLU A 58 4.27 -5.33 15.47
C GLU A 58 4.01 -5.36 13.95
N VAL A 59 2.74 -5.33 13.53
CA VAL A 59 2.36 -5.31 12.12
C VAL A 59 2.74 -3.98 11.49
N SER A 60 3.58 -4.02 10.45
CA SER A 60 3.70 -2.90 9.52
C SER A 60 2.39 -2.71 8.75
N GLY A 61 1.78 -1.54 8.90
CA GLY A 61 0.58 -1.18 8.15
C GLY A 61 0.81 -1.21 6.64
N LEU A 62 -0.24 -1.52 5.87
CA LEU A 62 -0.12 -1.58 4.41
C LEU A 62 0.36 -0.27 3.79
N ASN A 63 0.02 0.88 4.39
CA ASN A 63 0.53 2.19 3.95
C ASN A 63 2.07 2.24 3.93
N GLU A 64 2.74 1.70 4.95
CA GLU A 64 4.20 1.66 5.00
C GLU A 64 4.77 0.64 4.01
N ILE A 65 4.08 -0.48 3.80
CA ILE A 65 4.48 -1.48 2.80
C ILE A 65 4.39 -0.88 1.39
N ILE A 66 3.28 -0.23 1.05
CA ILE A 66 3.08 0.44 -0.24
C ILE A 66 4.09 1.55 -0.45
N LYS A 67 4.39 2.34 0.58
CA LYS A 67 5.47 3.33 0.54
C LYS A 67 6.81 2.67 0.18
N LYS A 68 7.18 1.57 0.85
CA LYS A 68 8.42 0.84 0.56
C LYS A 68 8.47 0.31 -0.88
N ILE A 69 7.37 -0.26 -1.38
CA ILE A 69 7.28 -0.70 -2.78
C ILE A 69 7.43 0.50 -3.73
N GLY A 70 6.75 1.62 -3.47
CA GLY A 70 6.89 2.85 -4.26
C GLY A 70 8.34 3.32 -4.35
N LEU A 71 9.03 3.39 -3.21
CA LEU A 71 10.44 3.78 -3.13
C LEU A 71 11.33 2.83 -3.94
N SER A 72 11.09 1.51 -3.89
CA SER A 72 11.87 0.53 -4.65
C SER A 72 11.67 0.62 -6.17
N LYS A 73 10.57 1.23 -6.64
CA LYS A 73 10.32 1.50 -8.07
C LYS A 73 10.85 2.85 -8.56
N GLY A 74 11.47 3.65 -7.69
CA GLY A 74 12.03 4.96 -8.05
C GLY A 74 11.08 6.14 -7.78
N PHE A 75 9.93 5.91 -7.16
CA PHE A 75 9.17 7.04 -6.61
C PHE A 75 9.88 7.66 -5.42
N SER A 76 9.58 8.92 -5.16
CA SER A 76 9.80 9.57 -3.87
C SER A 76 8.52 9.60 -3.07
N HIS A 77 8.62 9.50 -1.75
CA HIS A 77 7.46 9.67 -0.85
C HIS A 77 7.28 11.15 -0.54
N VAL A 78 6.09 11.68 -0.84
CA VAL A 78 5.75 13.08 -0.55
C VAL A 78 5.15 13.17 0.83
N ARG A 79 4.01 12.50 1.06
CA ARG A 79 3.27 12.50 2.33
C ARG A 79 2.40 11.24 2.44
N SER A 80 2.09 10.84 3.67
CA SER A 80 1.03 9.89 3.99
C SER A 80 0.05 10.56 4.94
N LEU A 81 -1.23 10.59 4.61
CA LEU A 81 -2.26 11.26 5.40
C LEU A 81 -3.26 10.23 5.94
N PRO A 82 -3.39 10.06 7.26
CA PRO A 82 -4.45 9.24 7.83
C PRO A 82 -5.81 9.95 7.69
N ARG A 83 -6.84 9.21 7.33
CA ARG A 83 -8.22 9.67 7.26
C ARG A 83 -9.14 8.65 7.93
N GLN A 84 -10.04 9.14 8.77
CA GLN A 84 -11.04 8.29 9.40
C GLN A 84 -12.16 7.95 8.40
N ILE A 85 -12.61 6.70 8.41
CA ILE A 85 -13.74 6.27 7.59
C ILE A 85 -15.02 6.47 8.39
N VAL A 86 -15.84 7.41 7.93
CA VAL A 86 -17.15 7.70 8.52
C VAL A 86 -18.15 6.63 8.06
N GLY A 87 -18.92 6.05 8.98
CA GLY A 87 -19.97 5.07 8.68
C GLY A 87 -19.55 3.59 8.65
N MET A 88 -18.24 3.27 8.58
CA MET A 88 -17.72 1.88 8.64
C MET A 88 -16.78 1.62 9.83
N ALA A 89 -16.83 2.49 10.85
CA ALA A 89 -15.89 2.52 11.98
C ALA A 89 -15.81 1.20 12.79
N ASN A 90 -16.83 0.34 12.72
CA ASN A 90 -16.83 -0.95 13.39
C ASN A 90 -15.92 -2.00 12.73
N THR A 91 -15.60 -1.83 11.42
CA THR A 91 -14.83 -2.81 10.64
C THR A 91 -13.48 -2.24 10.18
N MET A 92 -13.47 -1.01 9.67
CA MET A 92 -12.26 -0.32 9.20
C MET A 92 -12.30 1.13 9.68
N ARG A 93 -11.38 1.49 10.59
CA ARG A 93 -11.41 2.80 11.25
C ARG A 93 -10.68 3.88 10.47
N GLN A 94 -9.63 3.51 9.76
CA GLN A 94 -8.74 4.44 9.08
C GLN A 94 -8.41 3.96 7.66
N GLU A 95 -8.25 4.91 6.78
CA GLU A 95 -7.54 4.77 5.51
C GLU A 95 -6.36 5.74 5.50
N TYR A 96 -5.38 5.45 4.65
CA TYR A 96 -4.24 6.31 4.41
C TYR A 96 -4.24 6.74 2.95
N ILE A 97 -3.99 8.02 2.72
CA ILE A 97 -3.68 8.56 1.40
C ILE A 97 -2.16 8.63 1.30
N VAL A 98 -1.56 7.69 0.56
CA VAL A 98 -0.12 7.65 0.29
C VAL A 98 0.16 8.38 -1.00
N ILE A 99 0.92 9.47 -0.93
CA ILE A 99 1.28 10.31 -2.08
C ILE A 99 2.73 10.06 -2.43
N LEU A 100 2.95 9.52 -3.62
CA LEU A 100 4.24 9.26 -4.22
C LEU A 100 4.45 10.20 -5.41
N GLN A 101 5.70 10.58 -5.73
CA GLN A 101 6.01 11.41 -6.88
C GLN A 101 7.16 10.80 -7.69
N LYS A 102 6.97 10.71 -9.01
CA LYS A 102 8.05 10.31 -9.92
C LYS A 102 9.03 11.47 -10.00
N LYS A 103 10.26 11.27 -9.53
CA LYS A 103 11.29 12.30 -9.65
C LYS A 103 11.64 12.53 -11.13
N ASN A 104 12.12 13.73 -11.44
CA ASN A 104 12.82 13.93 -12.71
C ASN A 104 14.08 13.07 -12.66
N GLY A 105 14.34 12.30 -13.73
CA GLY A 105 15.64 11.65 -13.85
C GLY A 105 16.70 12.75 -13.85
N GLU A 106 17.67 12.67 -12.94
CA GLU A 106 18.82 13.58 -12.97
C GLU A 106 19.42 13.49 -14.38
N LYS A 107 19.37 14.61 -15.11
CA LYS A 107 20.08 14.78 -16.38
C LYS A 107 21.52 15.13 -16.09
#